data_AF-A0A5C2RT66-F1
#
_entry.id   AF-A0A5C2RT66-F1
#
_cell.length_a   1.000
_cell.length_b   1.000
_cell.length_c   1.000
_cell.angle_alpha   90.00
_cell.angle_beta   90.00
_cell.angle_gamma   90.00
#
_symmetry.space_group_name_H-M   'P 1'
#
loop_
_entity.id
_entity.type
_entity.pdbx_description
1 polymer ?
#
loop_
_entity_poly.entity_id
_entity_poly.type
_entity_poly.pdbx_seq_one_letter_code
_entity_poly.pdbx_strand_id
1 'polypeptide(L)'
;MVRLASVVFLALGGLAIAAPIRINRRAFQLLDYADFQISDGTAGDAQAKANAVFVDPFAGVDLATVDSDTLDAVQTMREAAESAETEQFNPAIDAASGAEADALQNGKIQNKVLKLTGEVQALNIQIAQAKASGDDTSDLEDKVAEEQTKLTKNIQLDVAAAGQASKGVTGGSGTNNAAAKASSSSAKASSTAKASASAKASATSSAASSTATAAATGGSDGSSFSFAVQDYADFQISDGTAGDAEAKANAVFVDPLAGLDLATLDDSVATNMETMRKAAESAETDDFNPAIDAASGADADALQNGKIQNKVLKLTGEVQVLKIKLAKAQAAGDDTSDIEDKITEEQTKLTTNITTDKAHAGEASKGVA
;
A
#
# COMPACT_ATOMS: atom_id res chain seq x y z
N MET A 1 -83.94 -10.11 -37.26
CA MET A 1 -82.86 -10.81 -37.98
C MET A 1 -81.68 -9.87 -38.11
N VAL A 2 -80.48 -10.28 -37.68
CA VAL A 2 -79.11 -10.01 -38.20
C VAL A 2 -78.17 -10.71 -37.20
N ARG A 3 -77.11 -11.35 -37.70
CA ARG A 3 -76.21 -12.21 -36.90
C ARG A 3 -75.07 -11.39 -36.30
N LEU A 4 -74.73 -11.63 -35.03
CA LEU A 4 -73.44 -11.25 -34.46
C LEU A 4 -72.41 -12.34 -34.80
N ALA A 5 -71.27 -11.95 -35.36
CA ALA A 5 -70.13 -12.84 -35.58
C ALA A 5 -69.12 -12.65 -34.46
N SER A 6 -68.83 -13.71 -33.69
CA SER A 6 -67.69 -13.77 -32.79
C SER A 6 -66.63 -14.70 -33.38
N VAL A 7 -65.46 -14.14 -33.69
CA VAL A 7 -64.28 -14.91 -34.12
C VAL A 7 -63.38 -15.10 -32.90
N VAL A 8 -63.25 -16.35 -32.46
CA VAL A 8 -62.31 -16.72 -31.39
C VAL A 8 -60.94 -16.98 -32.03
N PHE A 9 -59.97 -16.12 -31.76
CA PHE A 9 -58.57 -16.38 -32.08
C PHE A 9 -57.94 -17.26 -30.99
N LEU A 10 -57.64 -18.51 -31.33
CA LEU A 10 -56.91 -19.43 -30.47
C LEU A 10 -55.41 -19.34 -30.80
N ALA A 11 -54.67 -18.50 -30.09
CA ALA A 11 -53.21 -18.40 -30.23
C ALA A 11 -52.51 -19.51 -29.43
N LEU A 12 -51.88 -20.46 -30.11
CA LEU A 12 -51.06 -21.50 -29.48
C LEU A 12 -49.71 -20.90 -29.08
N GLY A 13 -49.43 -20.85 -27.77
CA GLY A 13 -48.14 -20.37 -27.25
C GLY A 13 -47.03 -21.40 -27.45
N GLY A 14 -45.95 -21.04 -28.14
CA GLY A 14 -44.74 -21.84 -28.22
C GLY A 14 -43.86 -21.63 -26.98
N LEU A 15 -43.62 -22.68 -26.19
CA LEU A 15 -42.62 -22.66 -25.13
C LEU A 15 -41.22 -22.74 -25.74
N ALA A 16 -40.48 -21.63 -25.71
CA ALA A 16 -39.05 -21.63 -26.01
C ALA A 16 -38.28 -21.95 -24.72
N ILE A 17 -37.78 -23.19 -24.60
CA ILE A 17 -36.86 -23.56 -23.51
C ILE A 17 -35.48 -23.02 -23.87
N ALA A 18 -35.12 -21.86 -23.32
CA ALA A 18 -33.78 -21.31 -23.46
C ALA A 18 -32.79 -22.20 -22.71
N ALA A 19 -31.84 -22.81 -23.43
CA ALA A 19 -30.71 -23.49 -22.81
C ALA A 19 -29.83 -22.46 -22.07
N PRO A 20 -29.31 -22.77 -20.87
CA PRO A 20 -28.46 -21.84 -20.14
C PRO A 20 -27.18 -21.57 -20.93
N ILE A 21 -26.98 -20.30 -21.30
CA ILE A 21 -25.72 -19.84 -21.89
C ILE A 21 -24.65 -20.01 -20.82
N ARG A 22 -23.77 -21.00 -21.00
CA ARG A 22 -22.54 -21.10 -20.21
C ARG A 22 -21.60 -19.99 -20.68
N ILE A 23 -21.68 -18.85 -20.02
CA ILE A 23 -20.65 -17.82 -20.11
C ILE A 23 -19.39 -18.43 -19.50
N ASN A 24 -18.43 -18.81 -20.36
CA ASN A 24 -17.08 -19.10 -19.90
C ASN A 24 -16.50 -17.78 -19.36
N ARG A 25 -16.55 -17.59 -18.04
CA ARG A 25 -15.75 -16.55 -17.39
C ARG A 25 -14.29 -16.81 -17.76
N ARG A 26 -13.58 -15.75 -18.17
CA ARG A 26 -12.11 -15.83 -18.21
C ARG A 26 -11.64 -15.86 -16.76
N ALA A 27 -10.67 -16.71 -16.45
CA ALA A 27 -9.93 -16.56 -15.21
C ALA A 27 -9.24 -15.19 -15.21
N PHE A 28 -9.02 -14.63 -14.02
CA PHE A 28 -8.14 -13.47 -13.87
C PHE A 28 -6.76 -13.84 -14.40
N GLN A 29 -6.06 -12.89 -15.02
CA GLN A 29 -4.74 -13.13 -15.58
C GLN A 29 -3.75 -12.22 -14.87
N LEU A 30 -2.72 -12.82 -14.28
CA LEU A 30 -1.53 -12.09 -13.86
C LEU A 30 -0.87 -11.48 -15.11
N LEU A 31 -0.60 -10.17 -15.05
CA LEU A 31 0.03 -9.40 -16.12
C LEU A 31 1.27 -8.68 -15.60
N ASP A 32 2.26 -8.48 -16.46
CA ASP A 32 3.41 -7.61 -16.17
C ASP A 32 2.93 -6.15 -16.12
N TYR A 33 3.55 -5.30 -15.30
CA TYR A 33 3.10 -3.91 -15.09
C TYR A 33 2.93 -3.11 -16.40
N ALA A 34 3.83 -3.31 -17.36
CA ALA A 34 3.76 -2.67 -18.68
C ALA A 34 2.50 -3.03 -19.49
N ASP A 35 1.86 -4.17 -19.21
CA ASP A 35 0.70 -4.68 -19.95
C ASP A 35 -0.66 -4.31 -19.32
N PHE A 36 -0.69 -3.88 -18.05
CA PHE A 36 -1.94 -3.49 -17.36
C PHE A 36 -1.96 -2.05 -16.82
N GLN A 37 -0.84 -1.33 -16.82
CA GLN A 37 -0.79 0.07 -16.39
C GLN A 37 -1.72 0.98 -17.22
N ILE A 38 -2.28 1.99 -16.58
CA ILE A 38 -3.36 2.84 -17.14
C ILE A 38 -2.95 4.30 -17.36
N SER A 39 -1.66 4.60 -17.20
CA SER A 39 -1.12 5.93 -16.88
C SER A 39 -0.79 6.79 -18.09
N ASP A 40 -0.79 6.21 -19.29
CA ASP A 40 -0.52 6.90 -20.55
C ASP A 40 -1.75 7.57 -21.18
N GLY A 41 -1.50 8.65 -21.90
CA GLY A 41 -2.48 9.33 -22.76
C GLY A 41 -3.03 10.60 -22.11
N THR A 42 -4.26 10.52 -21.61
CA THR A 42 -5.00 11.65 -21.05
C THR A 42 -5.53 11.27 -19.67
N ALA A 43 -5.55 12.22 -18.74
CA ALA A 43 -6.18 12.06 -17.42
C ALA A 43 -7.71 12.29 -17.48
N GLY A 44 -8.41 11.82 -16.44
CA GLY A 44 -9.85 12.03 -16.21
C GLY A 44 -10.74 10.79 -16.37
N ASP A 45 -10.17 9.62 -16.65
CA ASP A 45 -10.88 8.34 -16.83
C ASP A 45 -10.25 7.16 -16.06
N ALA A 46 -9.32 7.43 -15.13
CA ALA A 46 -8.54 6.40 -14.44
C ALA A 46 -9.40 5.41 -13.65
N GLN A 47 -10.52 5.86 -13.06
CA GLN A 47 -11.45 4.96 -12.36
C GLN A 47 -12.01 3.90 -13.31
N ALA A 48 -12.41 4.27 -14.52
CA ALA A 48 -12.97 3.35 -15.49
C ALA A 48 -11.92 2.35 -15.99
N LYS A 49 -10.69 2.82 -16.24
CA LYS A 49 -9.57 1.96 -16.62
C LYS A 49 -9.18 0.99 -15.49
N ALA A 50 -9.07 1.46 -14.24
CA ALA A 50 -8.74 0.63 -13.09
C ALA A 50 -9.82 -0.43 -12.79
N ASN A 51 -11.11 -0.07 -12.92
CA ASN A 51 -12.20 -1.03 -12.81
C ASN A 51 -12.13 -2.10 -13.90
N ALA A 52 -11.78 -1.76 -15.13
CA ALA A 52 -11.61 -2.73 -16.21
C ALA A 52 -10.46 -3.74 -15.95
N VAL A 53 -9.43 -3.34 -15.19
CA VAL A 53 -8.33 -4.23 -14.78
C VAL A 53 -8.72 -5.11 -13.59
N PHE A 54 -9.27 -4.52 -12.52
CA PHE A 54 -9.42 -5.22 -11.24
C PHE A 54 -10.86 -5.62 -10.87
N VAL A 55 -11.89 -4.88 -11.29
CA VAL A 55 -13.28 -5.10 -10.83
C VAL A 55 -14.10 -5.89 -11.84
N ASP A 56 -14.08 -5.47 -13.11
CA ASP A 56 -14.86 -6.06 -14.20
C ASP A 56 -14.57 -7.56 -14.44
N PRO A 57 -13.33 -8.10 -14.26
CA PRO A 57 -13.09 -9.54 -14.33
C PRO A 57 -13.89 -10.37 -13.32
N PHE A 58 -14.28 -9.78 -12.19
CA PHE A 58 -15.10 -10.41 -11.15
C PHE A 58 -16.60 -10.13 -11.32
N ALA A 59 -17.04 -9.49 -12.41
CA ALA A 59 -18.44 -9.19 -12.66
C ALA A 59 -19.31 -10.47 -12.65
N GLY A 60 -20.16 -10.60 -11.62
CA GLY A 60 -21.00 -11.78 -11.41
C GLY A 60 -20.23 -13.04 -10.97
N VAL A 61 -18.99 -12.90 -10.47
CA VAL A 61 -18.27 -13.91 -9.69
C VAL A 61 -18.75 -13.86 -8.24
N ASP A 62 -18.82 -15.02 -7.58
CA ASP A 62 -18.95 -15.08 -6.14
C ASP A 62 -17.54 -14.97 -5.54
N LEU A 63 -17.23 -13.83 -4.91
CA LEU A 63 -15.89 -13.54 -4.41
C LEU A 63 -15.41 -14.55 -3.35
N ALA A 64 -16.32 -15.18 -2.62
CA ALA A 64 -15.98 -16.23 -1.66
C ALA A 64 -15.47 -17.53 -2.33
N THR A 65 -15.66 -17.67 -3.65
CA THR A 65 -15.22 -18.81 -4.46
C THR A 65 -13.96 -18.55 -5.29
N VAL A 66 -13.36 -17.37 -5.13
CA VAL A 66 -12.08 -17.02 -5.76
C VAL A 66 -10.97 -17.86 -5.12
N ASP A 67 -10.18 -18.53 -5.97
CA ASP A 67 -9.02 -19.32 -5.57
C ASP A 67 -7.81 -18.46 -5.14
N SER A 68 -6.88 -19.06 -4.40
CA SER A 68 -5.64 -18.42 -3.94
C SER A 68 -4.84 -17.83 -5.10
N ASP A 69 -4.61 -18.60 -6.16
CA ASP A 69 -3.78 -18.20 -7.29
C ASP A 69 -4.35 -16.93 -7.97
N THR A 70 -5.68 -16.78 -7.98
CA THR A 70 -6.37 -15.57 -8.46
C THR A 70 -6.22 -14.38 -7.50
N LEU A 71 -6.32 -14.59 -6.18
CA LEU A 71 -6.10 -13.53 -5.19
C LEU A 71 -4.64 -13.05 -5.20
N ASP A 72 -3.69 -13.98 -5.21
CA ASP A 72 -2.25 -13.73 -5.33
C ASP A 72 -1.94 -12.93 -6.61
N ALA A 73 -2.62 -13.23 -7.72
CA ALA A 73 -2.46 -12.48 -8.97
C ALA A 73 -2.98 -11.03 -8.87
N VAL A 74 -4.09 -10.79 -8.16
CA VAL A 74 -4.59 -9.42 -7.87
C VAL A 74 -3.58 -8.66 -7.00
N GLN A 75 -3.07 -9.29 -5.94
CA GLN A 75 -2.09 -8.70 -5.03
C GLN A 75 -0.77 -8.38 -5.75
N THR A 76 -0.20 -9.34 -6.48
CA THR A 76 1.02 -9.15 -7.29
C THR A 76 0.88 -7.97 -8.26
N MET A 77 -0.28 -7.81 -8.89
CA MET A 77 -0.53 -6.67 -9.79
C MET A 77 -0.66 -5.34 -9.02
N ARG A 78 -1.33 -5.28 -7.86
CA ARG A 78 -1.36 -4.01 -7.08
C ARG A 78 0.02 -3.64 -6.53
N GLU A 79 0.83 -4.62 -6.15
CA GLU A 79 2.21 -4.44 -5.67
C GLU A 79 3.16 -4.00 -6.79
N ALA A 80 2.96 -4.49 -8.01
CA ALA A 80 3.71 -4.02 -9.18
C ALA A 80 3.39 -2.54 -9.50
N ALA A 81 2.12 -2.12 -9.35
CA ALA A 81 1.74 -0.71 -9.45
C ALA A 81 2.31 0.14 -8.29
N GLU A 82 2.43 -0.41 -7.08
CA GLU A 82 3.09 0.24 -5.95
C GLU A 82 4.59 0.45 -6.19
N SER A 83 5.28 -0.59 -6.62
CA SER A 83 6.70 -0.55 -6.98
C SER A 83 6.96 0.46 -8.11
N ALA A 84 6.08 0.53 -9.11
CA ALA A 84 6.17 1.54 -10.15
C ALA A 84 6.02 2.98 -9.62
N GLU A 85 5.25 3.21 -8.55
CA GLU A 85 5.16 4.53 -7.92
C GLU A 85 6.51 4.97 -7.34
N THR A 86 7.16 4.08 -6.58
CA THR A 86 8.37 4.40 -5.81
C THR A 86 9.64 4.34 -6.64
N GLU A 87 9.80 3.31 -7.47
CA GLU A 87 11.02 3.04 -8.23
C GLU A 87 11.09 3.74 -9.59
N GLN A 88 9.95 4.08 -10.18
CA GLN A 88 9.89 4.60 -11.55
C GLN A 88 9.24 5.99 -11.65
N PHE A 89 8.06 6.21 -11.06
CA PHE A 89 7.40 7.51 -11.12
C PHE A 89 8.16 8.59 -10.33
N ASN A 90 8.57 8.32 -9.08
CA ASN A 90 9.31 9.32 -8.30
C ASN A 90 10.59 9.79 -9.03
N PRO A 91 11.53 8.90 -9.43
CA PRO A 91 12.75 9.36 -10.11
C PRO A 91 12.50 9.99 -11.48
N ALA A 92 11.45 9.58 -12.19
CA ALA A 92 11.08 10.20 -13.47
C ALA A 92 10.53 11.62 -13.30
N ILE A 93 9.70 11.86 -12.27
CA ILE A 93 9.18 13.19 -11.94
C ILE A 93 10.32 14.09 -11.47
N ASP A 94 11.19 13.61 -10.57
CA ASP A 94 12.33 14.37 -10.04
C ASP A 94 13.35 14.77 -11.13
N ALA A 95 13.47 13.96 -12.20
CA ALA A 95 14.32 14.23 -13.35
C ALA A 95 13.66 15.10 -14.45
N ALA A 96 12.34 15.31 -14.38
CA ALA A 96 11.57 16.05 -15.37
C ALA A 96 11.33 17.51 -14.97
N SER A 97 10.84 18.33 -15.90
CA SER A 97 10.40 19.70 -15.60
C SER A 97 9.32 20.19 -16.55
N GLY A 98 8.52 21.16 -16.09
CA GLY A 98 7.39 21.71 -16.83
C GLY A 98 6.38 20.63 -17.25
N ALA A 99 5.85 20.76 -18.46
CA ALA A 99 4.78 19.89 -18.97
C ALA A 99 5.10 18.38 -18.98
N GLU A 100 6.38 17.98 -18.94
CA GLU A 100 6.73 16.56 -18.79
C GLU A 100 6.60 16.08 -17.34
N ALA A 101 6.97 16.90 -16.36
CA ALA A 101 6.75 16.62 -14.95
C ALA A 101 5.24 16.59 -14.65
N ASP A 102 4.48 17.56 -15.17
CA ASP A 102 3.02 17.60 -15.03
C ASP A 102 2.36 16.33 -15.58
N ALA A 103 2.78 15.88 -16.77
CA ALA A 103 2.26 14.65 -17.38
C ALA A 103 2.63 13.37 -16.60
N LEU A 104 3.83 13.32 -16.00
CA LEU A 104 4.25 12.21 -15.14
C LEU A 104 3.54 12.22 -13.78
N GLN A 105 3.22 13.39 -13.22
CA GLN A 105 2.39 13.52 -12.02
C GLN A 105 0.96 13.04 -12.29
N ASN A 106 0.36 13.44 -13.42
CA ASN A 106 -0.94 12.91 -13.87
C ASN A 106 -0.89 11.39 -14.04
N GLY A 107 0.16 10.84 -14.66
CA GLY A 107 0.36 9.40 -14.78
C GLY A 107 0.45 8.69 -13.42
N LYS A 108 1.19 9.29 -12.46
CA LYS A 108 1.29 8.78 -11.09
C LYS A 108 -0.06 8.79 -10.36
N ILE A 109 -0.91 9.79 -10.59
CA ILE A 109 -2.28 9.82 -10.05
C ILE A 109 -3.12 8.68 -10.62
N GLN A 110 -3.08 8.44 -11.94
CA GLN A 110 -3.76 7.28 -12.53
C GLN A 110 -3.24 5.96 -11.98
N ASN A 111 -1.93 5.81 -11.80
CA ASN A 111 -1.32 4.64 -11.17
C ASN A 111 -1.75 4.45 -9.70
N LYS A 112 -1.95 5.53 -8.94
CA LYS A 112 -2.53 5.44 -7.60
C LYS A 112 -3.96 4.93 -7.63
N VAL A 113 -4.80 5.41 -8.56
CA VAL A 113 -6.16 4.88 -8.75
C VAL A 113 -6.12 3.38 -9.09
N LEU A 114 -5.21 2.97 -9.98
CA LEU A 114 -4.99 1.56 -10.33
C LEU A 114 -4.63 0.70 -9.11
N LYS A 115 -3.61 1.11 -8.34
CA LYS A 115 -3.18 0.40 -7.13
C LYS A 115 -4.32 0.26 -6.11
N LEU A 116 -4.97 1.37 -5.80
CA LEU A 116 -5.98 1.44 -4.74
C LEU A 116 -7.26 0.68 -5.12
N THR A 117 -7.65 0.66 -6.39
CA THR A 117 -8.74 -0.23 -6.87
C THR A 117 -8.36 -1.70 -6.74
N GLY A 118 -7.10 -2.07 -7.04
CA GLY A 118 -6.59 -3.43 -6.84
C GLY A 118 -6.62 -3.86 -5.37
N GLU A 119 -6.18 -2.98 -4.45
CA GLU A 119 -6.19 -3.24 -3.01
C GLU A 119 -7.62 -3.38 -2.46
N VAL A 120 -8.52 -2.45 -2.81
CA VAL A 120 -9.94 -2.54 -2.42
C VAL A 120 -10.58 -3.82 -2.98
N GLN A 121 -10.22 -4.27 -4.19
CA GLN A 121 -10.72 -5.54 -4.73
C GLN A 121 -10.17 -6.76 -3.97
N ALA A 122 -8.87 -6.77 -3.63
CA ALA A 122 -8.27 -7.85 -2.84
C ALA A 122 -8.92 -7.96 -1.45
N LEU A 123 -9.10 -6.84 -0.76
CA LEU A 123 -9.81 -6.79 0.53
C LEU A 123 -11.26 -7.26 0.41
N ASN A 124 -11.99 -6.89 -0.65
CA ASN A 124 -13.35 -7.38 -0.89
C ASN A 124 -13.42 -8.91 -1.14
N ILE A 125 -12.39 -9.50 -1.74
CA ILE A 125 -12.27 -10.97 -1.88
C ILE A 125 -12.04 -11.61 -0.50
N GLN A 126 -11.08 -11.10 0.27
CA GLN A 126 -10.78 -11.58 1.62
C GLN A 126 -12.01 -11.48 2.55
N ILE A 127 -12.74 -10.36 2.53
CA ILE A 127 -13.99 -10.17 3.29
C ILE A 127 -15.05 -11.22 2.90
N ALA A 128 -15.18 -11.55 1.61
CA ALA A 128 -16.15 -12.54 1.16
C ALA A 128 -15.75 -13.96 1.60
N GLN A 129 -14.47 -14.31 1.52
CA GLN A 129 -13.92 -15.59 1.98
C GLN A 129 -14.09 -15.74 3.51
N ALA A 130 -13.71 -14.72 4.30
CA ALA A 130 -13.89 -14.68 5.75
C ALA A 130 -15.38 -14.82 6.15
N LYS A 131 -16.29 -14.08 5.51
CA LYS A 131 -17.75 -14.19 5.76
C LYS A 131 -18.32 -15.56 5.41
N ALA A 132 -17.76 -16.24 4.41
CA ALA A 132 -18.17 -17.61 4.05
C ALA A 132 -17.66 -18.66 5.06
N SER A 133 -16.49 -18.43 5.66
CA SER A 133 -15.91 -19.25 6.74
C SER A 133 -16.54 -18.99 8.11
N GLY A 134 -17.11 -17.80 8.32
CA GLY A 134 -17.71 -17.35 9.58
C GLY A 134 -16.78 -16.53 10.47
N ASP A 135 -15.68 -16.03 9.90
CA ASP A 135 -14.66 -15.24 10.60
C ASP A 135 -15.09 -13.76 10.73
N ASP A 136 -14.48 -13.04 11.68
CA ASP A 136 -14.68 -11.60 11.84
C ASP A 136 -14.03 -10.82 10.68
N THR A 137 -14.74 -9.80 10.18
CA THR A 137 -14.27 -8.94 9.10
C THR A 137 -14.04 -7.49 9.53
N SER A 138 -14.20 -7.15 10.80
CA SER A 138 -14.12 -5.77 11.30
C SER A 138 -12.82 -5.05 10.88
N ASP A 139 -11.65 -5.68 11.09
CA ASP A 139 -10.34 -5.15 10.67
C ASP A 139 -10.20 -4.99 9.14
N LEU A 140 -10.89 -5.81 8.34
CA LEU A 140 -10.88 -5.73 6.87
C LEU A 140 -11.84 -4.65 6.35
N GLU A 141 -13.01 -4.49 6.97
CA GLU A 141 -13.99 -3.48 6.61
C GLU A 141 -13.49 -2.06 6.95
N ASP A 142 -12.77 -1.90 8.07
CA ASP A 142 -12.06 -0.67 8.42
C ASP A 142 -10.98 -0.32 7.37
N LYS A 143 -10.19 -1.30 6.91
CA LYS A 143 -9.21 -1.10 5.83
C LYS A 143 -9.86 -0.73 4.51
N VAL A 144 -10.97 -1.36 4.15
CA VAL A 144 -11.73 -0.97 2.94
C VAL A 144 -12.20 0.47 3.06
N ALA A 145 -12.66 0.94 4.22
CA ALA A 145 -13.07 2.34 4.41
C ALA A 145 -11.89 3.32 4.26
N GLU A 146 -10.71 2.96 4.79
CA GLU A 146 -9.48 3.75 4.68
C GLU A 146 -8.99 3.83 3.21
N GLU A 147 -8.85 2.68 2.55
CA GLU A 147 -8.41 2.60 1.16
C GLU A 147 -9.43 3.19 0.17
N GLN A 148 -10.73 3.07 0.45
CA GLN A 148 -11.78 3.71 -0.34
C GLN A 148 -11.72 5.25 -0.24
N THR A 149 -11.29 5.79 0.91
CA THR A 149 -11.06 7.23 1.09
C THR A 149 -9.87 7.69 0.24
N LYS A 150 -8.73 6.97 0.33
CA LYS A 150 -7.54 7.20 -0.51
C LYS A 150 -7.87 7.09 -2.00
N LEU A 151 -8.65 6.08 -2.41
CA LEU A 151 -9.09 5.86 -3.79
C LEU A 151 -9.97 7.01 -4.29
N THR A 152 -11.00 7.38 -3.54
CA THR A 152 -11.93 8.48 -3.88
C THR A 152 -11.18 9.79 -4.10
N LYS A 153 -10.19 10.09 -3.25
CA LYS A 153 -9.35 11.28 -3.41
C LYS A 153 -8.53 11.26 -4.70
N ASN A 154 -7.89 10.15 -5.04
CA ASN A 154 -7.08 10.06 -6.26
C ASN A 154 -7.95 10.09 -7.53
N ILE A 155 -9.17 9.54 -7.48
CA ILE A 155 -10.17 9.70 -8.55
C ILE A 155 -10.56 11.16 -8.73
N GLN A 156 -10.77 11.92 -7.65
CA GLN A 156 -11.05 13.36 -7.74
C GLN A 156 -9.90 14.16 -8.36
N LEU A 157 -8.64 13.81 -8.04
CA LEU A 157 -7.46 14.43 -8.64
C LEU A 157 -7.34 14.12 -10.14
N ASP A 158 -7.55 12.87 -10.55
CA ASP A 158 -7.59 12.48 -11.98
C ASP A 158 -8.69 13.22 -12.74
N VAL A 159 -9.90 13.29 -12.19
CA VAL A 159 -11.04 14.04 -12.76
C VAL A 159 -10.77 15.54 -12.81
N ALA A 160 -10.07 16.12 -11.84
CA ALA A 160 -9.64 17.52 -11.88
C ALA A 160 -8.59 17.78 -12.97
N ALA A 161 -7.74 16.79 -13.25
CA ALA A 161 -6.78 16.79 -14.36
C ALA A 161 -7.41 16.41 -15.73
N ALA A 162 -8.73 16.24 -15.82
CA ALA A 162 -9.39 15.73 -17.03
C ALA A 162 -9.01 16.52 -18.30
N GLY A 163 -8.57 15.79 -19.33
CA GLY A 163 -8.13 16.37 -20.60
C GLY A 163 -6.66 16.83 -20.64
N GLN A 164 -5.95 16.82 -19.51
CA GLN A 164 -4.51 17.04 -19.49
C GLN A 164 -3.74 15.81 -19.98
N ALA A 165 -2.52 16.04 -20.47
CA ALA A 165 -1.61 14.96 -20.84
C ALA A 165 -1.22 14.12 -19.63
N SER A 166 -1.07 12.81 -19.84
CA SER A 166 -0.65 11.84 -18.84
C SER A 166 0.39 10.91 -19.44
N LYS A 167 1.42 10.56 -18.66
CA LYS A 167 2.56 9.76 -19.11
C LYS A 167 2.86 8.66 -18.09
N GLY A 168 2.84 7.42 -18.55
CA GLY A 168 3.24 6.25 -17.78
C GLY A 168 4.75 6.08 -17.70
N VAL A 169 5.16 5.10 -16.90
CA VAL A 169 6.55 4.66 -16.76
C VAL A 169 6.65 3.17 -17.09
N THR A 170 7.56 2.83 -17.99
CA THR A 170 7.86 1.44 -18.41
C THR A 170 9.37 1.24 -18.56
N GLY A 171 10.15 2.06 -17.86
CA GLY A 171 11.59 2.26 -18.03
C GLY A 171 12.47 1.43 -17.08
N GLY A 172 12.00 0.26 -16.66
CA GLY A 172 12.76 -0.64 -15.80
C GLY A 172 12.48 -2.09 -16.14
N SER A 173 13.52 -2.92 -16.22
CA SER A 173 13.41 -4.36 -16.51
C SER A 173 12.89 -5.14 -15.30
N GLY A 174 11.66 -4.86 -14.88
CA GLY A 174 10.92 -5.61 -13.88
C GLY A 174 10.49 -6.97 -14.43
N THR A 175 11.44 -7.90 -14.58
CA THR A 175 11.10 -9.31 -14.80
C THR A 175 10.39 -9.83 -13.54
N ASN A 176 9.11 -10.16 -13.66
CA ASN A 176 8.32 -10.82 -12.61
C ASN A 176 8.95 -12.18 -12.26
N ASN A 177 9.86 -12.18 -11.28
CA ASN A 177 10.74 -13.31 -10.97
C ASN A 177 10.08 -14.33 -10.00
N ALA A 178 8.82 -14.67 -10.26
CA ALA A 178 8.04 -15.63 -9.47
C ALA A 178 8.13 -17.08 -9.99
N ALA A 179 8.84 -17.32 -11.12
CA ALA A 179 8.84 -18.60 -11.83
C ALA A 179 10.23 -19.27 -11.97
N ALA A 180 11.04 -19.30 -10.89
CA ALA A 180 12.39 -19.86 -10.92
C ALA A 180 12.74 -20.79 -9.72
N LYS A 181 11.80 -21.66 -9.30
CA LYS A 181 12.04 -22.67 -8.23
C LYS A 181 11.73 -24.12 -8.66
N ALA A 182 12.14 -24.52 -9.88
CA ALA A 182 12.25 -25.93 -10.24
C ALA A 182 13.29 -26.19 -11.34
N SER A 183 14.16 -27.18 -11.12
CA SER A 183 14.95 -27.92 -12.13
C SER A 183 15.83 -27.15 -13.13
N SER A 184 17.12 -27.03 -12.80
CA SER A 184 18.14 -27.61 -13.70
C SER A 184 19.42 -27.99 -12.93
N SER A 185 19.60 -29.29 -12.72
CA SER A 185 20.87 -29.88 -12.30
C SER A 185 21.73 -30.25 -13.52
N SER A 186 23.05 -30.18 -13.37
CA SER A 186 24.10 -30.48 -14.37
C SER A 186 24.21 -29.44 -15.52
N ALA A 187 25.33 -28.72 -15.66
CA ALA A 187 26.61 -29.30 -16.09
C ALA A 187 27.85 -28.62 -15.46
N LYS A 188 28.93 -29.39 -15.32
CA LYS A 188 30.21 -28.98 -14.71
C LYS A 188 31.39 -29.32 -15.63
N ALA A 189 32.11 -28.32 -16.13
CA ALA A 189 33.54 -28.34 -16.48
C ALA A 189 33.97 -26.92 -16.91
N SER A 190 34.79 -26.21 -16.13
CA SER A 190 36.27 -26.09 -16.28
C SER A 190 36.70 -25.32 -17.55
N SER A 191 37.56 -24.30 -17.46
CA SER A 191 38.92 -24.44 -16.92
C SER A 191 39.60 -23.13 -16.44
N THR A 192 40.53 -23.30 -15.49
CA THR A 192 41.74 -22.49 -15.16
C THR A 192 41.77 -20.98 -15.51
N ALA A 193 41.74 -20.05 -14.55
CA ALA A 193 42.77 -19.75 -13.53
C ALA A 193 44.00 -18.94 -14.01
N LYS A 194 44.17 -17.73 -13.46
CA LYS A 194 45.49 -17.23 -13.02
C LYS A 194 45.36 -16.21 -11.89
N ALA A 195 46.09 -16.41 -10.82
CA ALA A 195 46.17 -15.49 -9.68
C ALA A 195 47.36 -14.52 -9.82
N SER A 196 47.29 -13.40 -9.11
CA SER A 196 48.44 -12.77 -8.42
C SER A 196 47.94 -11.92 -7.27
N ALA A 197 48.68 -11.89 -6.15
CA ALA A 197 48.25 -11.32 -4.88
C ALA A 197 49.24 -10.24 -4.37
N SER A 198 48.72 -9.28 -3.60
CA SER A 198 49.38 -8.52 -2.51
C SER A 198 48.32 -7.51 -1.98
N ALA A 199 47.79 -7.59 -0.75
CA ALA A 199 48.42 -7.24 0.54
C ALA A 199 48.90 -5.76 0.60
N LYS A 200 48.61 -4.92 1.62
CA LYS A 200 47.94 -5.10 2.94
C LYS A 200 47.66 -3.72 3.61
N ALA A 201 46.81 -3.70 4.65
CA ALA A 201 46.49 -2.65 5.66
C ALA A 201 45.22 -1.81 5.36
N SER A 202 44.15 -1.71 6.19
CA SER A 202 43.96 -1.64 7.68
C SER A 202 44.31 -0.24 8.23
N ALA A 203 43.49 0.50 9.00
CA ALA A 203 42.09 0.36 9.51
C ALA A 203 41.54 1.81 9.82
N THR A 204 40.42 2.14 10.48
CA THR A 204 39.51 1.44 11.43
C THR A 204 38.14 2.16 11.56
N SER A 205 37.01 1.43 11.56
CA SER A 205 35.77 1.83 12.27
C SER A 205 34.82 0.62 12.44
N SER A 206 34.75 0.08 13.66
CA SER A 206 33.95 -1.09 13.99
C SER A 206 32.49 -0.72 14.24
N ALA A 207 31.60 -0.97 13.27
CA ALA A 207 30.17 -1.09 13.53
C ALA A 207 29.91 -2.40 14.29
N ALA A 208 29.32 -2.31 15.49
CA ALA A 208 28.88 -3.48 16.24
C ALA A 208 27.55 -3.97 15.68
N SER A 209 27.58 -4.92 14.75
CA SER A 209 26.41 -5.67 14.35
C SER A 209 25.98 -6.59 15.49
N SER A 210 24.84 -6.30 16.12
CA SER A 210 24.20 -7.20 17.07
C SER A 210 23.28 -8.17 16.32
N THR A 211 23.86 -9.25 15.82
CA THR A 211 23.09 -10.39 15.27
C THR A 211 22.18 -10.95 16.37
N ALA A 212 20.91 -11.18 16.02
CA ALA A 212 19.92 -11.74 16.93
C ALA A 212 20.40 -13.06 17.57
N THR A 213 20.31 -13.14 18.90
CA THR A 213 20.32 -14.39 19.64
C THR A 213 19.04 -14.43 20.46
N ALA A 214 18.17 -15.39 20.18
CA ALA A 214 16.92 -15.54 20.90
C ALA A 214 17.19 -15.85 22.38
N ALA A 215 16.83 -14.89 23.25
CA ALA A 215 16.71 -15.08 24.68
C ALA A 215 15.49 -14.27 25.14
N ALA A 216 14.53 -14.93 25.76
CA ALA A 216 13.36 -14.27 26.35
C ALA A 216 13.80 -13.46 27.58
N THR A 217 14.27 -12.23 27.35
CA THR A 217 14.30 -11.20 28.39
C THR A 217 12.89 -10.65 28.52
N GLY A 218 12.08 -11.27 29.38
CA GLY A 218 10.72 -10.83 29.64
C GLY A 218 10.71 -9.34 29.99
N GLY A 219 9.93 -8.57 29.23
CA GLY A 219 9.65 -7.18 29.57
C GLY A 219 8.91 -7.09 30.90
N SER A 220 8.84 -5.89 31.43
CA SER A 220 7.94 -5.61 32.54
C SER A 220 6.50 -5.80 32.07
N ASP A 221 5.62 -6.35 32.91
CA ASP A 221 4.20 -6.48 32.60
C ASP A 221 3.61 -5.12 32.19
N GLY A 222 3.09 -5.07 30.96
CA GLY A 222 2.48 -3.92 30.33
C GLY A 222 0.99 -3.77 30.61
N SER A 223 0.36 -4.70 31.35
CA SER A 223 -1.09 -4.71 31.58
C SER A 223 -1.63 -3.46 32.27
N SER A 224 -0.80 -2.76 33.05
CA SER A 224 -1.15 -1.48 33.69
C SER A 224 -0.71 -0.23 32.91
N PHE A 225 -0.10 -0.38 31.73
CA PHE A 225 0.34 0.75 30.91
C PHE A 225 -0.83 1.30 30.08
N SER A 226 -0.94 2.64 30.04
CA SER A 226 -1.93 3.35 29.23
C SER A 226 -1.24 4.29 28.25
N PHE A 227 -1.45 4.09 26.96
CA PHE A 227 -1.03 5.03 25.93
C PHE A 227 -2.11 6.11 25.77
N ALA A 228 -1.77 7.38 25.99
CA ALA A 228 -2.75 8.47 25.91
C ALA A 228 -2.98 8.90 24.46
N VAL A 229 -4.24 8.94 24.02
CA VAL A 229 -4.62 9.62 22.76
C VAL A 229 -4.34 11.11 22.93
N GLN A 230 -3.71 11.70 21.92
CA GLN A 230 -3.40 13.13 21.83
C GLN A 230 -4.00 13.69 20.54
N ASP A 231 -4.41 14.96 20.56
CA ASP A 231 -4.82 15.67 19.35
C ASP A 231 -3.60 15.87 18.42
N TYR A 232 -3.80 15.91 17.10
CA TYR A 232 -2.69 15.94 16.13
C TYR A 232 -1.71 17.10 16.39
N ALA A 233 -2.20 18.27 16.78
CA ALA A 233 -1.39 19.43 17.13
C ALA A 233 -0.41 19.18 18.30
N ASP A 234 -0.72 18.25 19.22
CA ASP A 234 0.09 17.98 20.41
C ASP A 234 1.21 16.95 20.18
N PHE A 235 1.07 16.06 19.18
CA PHE A 235 2.05 14.99 18.91
C PHE A 235 2.71 15.05 17.52
N GLN A 236 2.31 15.97 16.63
CA GLN A 236 2.98 16.17 15.35
C GLN A 236 4.45 16.58 15.50
N ILE A 237 5.28 16.20 14.53
CA ILE A 237 6.75 16.32 14.60
C ILE A 237 7.35 17.19 13.49
N SER A 238 6.48 17.85 12.71
CA SER A 238 6.74 18.37 11.37
C SER A 238 7.32 19.79 11.35
N ASP A 239 7.31 20.49 12.47
CA ASP A 239 7.86 21.84 12.60
C ASP A 239 9.37 21.89 12.89
N GLY A 240 9.98 23.00 12.47
CA GLY A 240 11.36 23.37 12.78
C GLY A 240 12.32 23.02 11.65
N THR A 241 13.00 21.89 11.79
CA THR A 241 14.10 21.46 10.93
C THR A 241 13.92 19.99 10.57
N ALA A 242 14.23 19.60 9.34
CA ALA A 242 14.23 18.20 8.89
C ALA A 242 15.52 17.46 9.26
N GLY A 243 15.49 16.12 9.23
CA GLY A 243 16.62 15.22 9.44
C GLY A 243 16.66 14.47 10.77
N ASP A 244 15.68 14.70 11.66
CA ASP A 244 15.56 14.05 12.98
C ASP A 244 14.19 13.37 13.21
N ALA A 245 13.37 13.20 12.15
CA ALA A 245 12.00 12.71 12.27
C ALA A 245 11.91 11.30 12.87
N GLU A 246 12.89 10.43 12.60
CA GLU A 246 12.99 9.10 13.22
C GLU A 246 13.05 9.18 14.75
N ALA A 247 13.86 10.09 15.29
CA ALA A 247 14.02 10.25 16.74
C ALA A 247 12.75 10.83 17.37
N LYS A 248 12.12 11.82 16.72
CA LYS A 248 10.86 12.39 17.19
C LYS A 248 9.71 11.38 17.14
N ALA A 249 9.59 10.60 16.06
CA ALA A 249 8.56 9.58 15.92
C ALA A 249 8.73 8.41 16.92
N ASN A 250 9.97 7.99 17.17
CA ASN A 250 10.27 7.00 18.22
C ASN A 250 9.88 7.52 19.60
N ALA A 251 10.13 8.80 19.92
CA ALA A 251 9.73 9.40 21.18
C ALA A 251 8.20 9.42 21.39
N VAL A 252 7.40 9.47 20.31
CA VAL A 252 5.93 9.40 20.37
C VAL A 252 5.43 7.97 20.53
N PHE A 253 5.90 7.02 19.71
CA PHE A 253 5.28 5.70 19.60
C PHE A 253 6.08 4.53 20.17
N VAL A 254 7.42 4.62 20.23
CA VAL A 254 8.30 3.48 20.56
C VAL A 254 8.84 3.60 21.98
N ASP A 255 9.44 4.74 22.34
CA ASP A 255 10.07 4.98 23.62
C ASP A 255 9.10 4.85 24.83
N PRO A 256 7.81 5.24 24.75
CA PRO A 256 6.86 5.01 25.85
C PRO A 256 6.64 3.53 26.19
N LEU A 257 6.94 2.62 25.26
CA LEU A 257 6.80 1.16 25.41
C LEU A 257 8.13 0.48 25.78
N ALA A 258 9.22 1.23 25.92
CA ALA A 258 10.56 0.68 26.13
C ALA A 258 10.65 -0.14 27.43
N GLY A 259 10.97 -1.43 27.29
CA GLY A 259 11.11 -2.36 28.41
C GLY A 259 9.80 -2.97 28.93
N LEU A 260 8.67 -2.72 28.27
CA LEU A 260 7.41 -3.44 28.48
C LEU A 260 7.34 -4.71 27.64
N ASP A 261 6.61 -5.71 28.11
CA ASP A 261 6.22 -6.86 27.29
C ASP A 261 5.00 -6.52 26.43
N LEU A 262 5.21 -6.35 25.13
CA LEU A 262 4.18 -5.96 24.17
C LEU A 262 3.00 -6.94 24.10
N ALA A 263 3.21 -8.22 24.42
CA ALA A 263 2.14 -9.22 24.44
C ALA A 263 1.17 -9.02 25.62
N THR A 264 1.60 -8.34 26.68
CA THR A 264 0.82 -8.10 27.91
C THR A 264 0.11 -6.76 27.95
N LEU A 265 0.35 -5.88 26.98
CA LEU A 265 -0.32 -4.58 26.88
C LEU A 265 -1.83 -4.76 26.73
N ASP A 266 -2.62 -3.87 27.36
CA ASP A 266 -4.06 -3.80 27.11
C ASP A 266 -4.36 -3.46 25.63
N ASP A 267 -5.47 -3.97 25.09
CA ASP A 267 -5.83 -3.74 23.68
C ASP A 267 -6.02 -2.25 23.36
N SER A 268 -6.45 -1.44 24.34
CA SER A 268 -6.59 0.01 24.17
C SER A 268 -5.27 0.71 23.82
N VAL A 269 -4.10 0.15 24.15
CA VAL A 269 -2.81 0.71 23.74
C VAL A 269 -2.69 0.71 22.21
N ALA A 270 -2.99 -0.41 21.55
CA ALA A 270 -2.97 -0.51 20.11
C ALA A 270 -4.05 0.36 19.46
N THR A 271 -5.27 0.39 20.02
CA THR A 271 -6.37 1.24 19.53
C THR A 271 -6.05 2.74 19.62
N ASN A 272 -5.41 3.18 20.71
CA ASN A 272 -5.06 4.58 20.91
C ASN A 272 -3.92 5.01 19.98
N MET A 273 -2.92 4.15 19.78
CA MET A 273 -1.87 4.35 18.79
C MET A 273 -2.42 4.41 17.36
N GLU A 274 -3.34 3.51 17.01
CA GLU A 274 -4.02 3.50 15.70
C GLU A 274 -4.84 4.78 15.48
N THR A 275 -5.49 5.29 16.51
CA THR A 275 -6.23 6.56 16.46
C THR A 275 -5.30 7.74 16.14
N MET A 276 -4.13 7.81 16.79
CA MET A 276 -3.12 8.83 16.50
C MET A 276 -2.46 8.62 15.12
N ARG A 277 -2.21 7.38 14.69
CA ARG A 277 -1.75 7.08 13.32
C ARG A 277 -2.73 7.61 12.27
N LYS A 278 -4.02 7.32 12.43
CA LYS A 278 -5.09 7.80 11.54
C LYS A 278 -5.21 9.33 11.54
N ALA A 279 -5.01 9.99 12.68
CA ALA A 279 -4.96 11.46 12.72
C ALA A 279 -3.76 12.04 11.92
N ALA A 280 -2.57 11.43 12.00
CA ALA A 280 -1.44 11.80 11.16
C ALA A 280 -1.66 11.50 9.67
N GLU A 281 -2.41 10.45 9.34
CA GLU A 281 -2.86 10.17 7.97
C GLU A 281 -3.81 11.24 7.42
N SER A 282 -4.84 11.60 8.19
CA SER A 282 -5.75 12.70 7.84
C SER A 282 -5.00 14.02 7.65
N ALA A 283 -4.02 14.34 8.49
CA ALA A 283 -3.18 15.52 8.30
C ALA A 283 -2.35 15.45 7.01
N GLU A 284 -1.84 14.27 6.62
CA GLU A 284 -1.15 14.10 5.32
C GLU A 284 -2.07 14.42 4.15
N THR A 285 -3.32 13.97 4.21
CA THR A 285 -4.27 14.16 3.12
C THR A 285 -4.88 15.55 3.13
N ASP A 286 -5.46 15.97 4.24
CA ASP A 286 -6.48 17.02 4.26
C ASP A 286 -5.87 18.40 4.54
N ASP A 287 -4.71 18.43 5.19
CA ASP A 287 -4.00 19.66 5.55
C ASP A 287 -2.70 19.84 4.75
N PHE A 288 -1.81 18.84 4.73
CA PHE A 288 -0.52 18.94 4.02
C PHE A 288 -0.65 19.07 2.51
N ASN A 289 -1.50 18.27 1.84
CA ASN A 289 -1.63 18.39 0.39
C ASN A 289 -2.14 19.78 -0.02
N PRO A 290 -3.28 20.30 0.50
CA PRO A 290 -3.75 21.63 0.11
C PRO A 290 -2.79 22.76 0.51
N ALA A 291 -2.08 22.62 1.64
CA ALA A 291 -1.09 23.61 2.06
C ALA A 291 0.11 23.68 1.10
N ILE A 292 0.62 22.53 0.63
CA ILE A 292 1.70 22.45 -0.36
C ILE A 292 1.22 23.01 -1.71
N ASP A 293 0.03 22.59 -2.17
CA ASP A 293 -0.57 23.04 -3.44
C ASP A 293 -0.81 24.56 -3.48
N ALA A 294 -1.06 25.19 -2.33
CA ALA A 294 -1.26 26.63 -2.19
C ALA A 294 0.04 27.44 -1.94
N ALA A 295 1.16 26.77 -1.63
CA ALA A 295 2.43 27.40 -1.32
C ALA A 295 3.35 27.54 -2.55
N SER A 296 4.45 28.29 -2.41
CA SER A 296 5.49 28.35 -3.45
C SER A 296 6.85 28.69 -2.87
N GLY A 297 7.93 28.27 -3.55
CA GLY A 297 9.31 28.44 -3.10
C GLY A 297 9.55 27.83 -1.72
N ALA A 298 10.36 28.49 -0.90
CA ALA A 298 10.80 27.98 0.40
C ALA A 298 9.66 27.60 1.37
N ASP A 299 8.47 28.21 1.26
CA ASP A 299 7.30 27.79 2.06
C ASP A 299 6.74 26.44 1.60
N ALA A 300 6.74 26.15 0.30
CA ALA A 300 6.33 24.85 -0.24
C ALA A 300 7.38 23.78 0.07
N ASP A 301 8.67 24.11 -0.03
CA ASP A 301 9.77 23.21 0.33
C ASP A 301 9.69 22.82 1.81
N ALA A 302 9.46 23.79 2.71
CA ALA A 302 9.31 23.54 4.15
C ALA A 302 8.06 22.69 4.49
N LEU A 303 6.95 22.86 3.76
CA LEU A 303 5.75 22.04 3.92
C LEU A 303 5.95 20.62 3.37
N GLN A 304 6.71 20.44 2.28
CA GLN A 304 7.10 19.11 1.78
C GLN A 304 7.98 18.38 2.81
N ASN A 305 8.97 19.07 3.39
CA ASN A 305 9.78 18.54 4.48
C ASN A 305 8.92 18.16 5.70
N GLY A 306 7.98 19.01 6.10
CA GLY A 306 7.02 18.70 7.17
C GLY A 306 6.18 17.47 6.88
N LYS A 307 5.70 17.32 5.64
CA LYS A 307 4.95 16.14 5.20
C LYS A 307 5.80 14.86 5.24
N ILE A 308 7.09 14.94 4.92
CA ILE A 308 8.02 13.81 5.02
C ILE A 308 8.16 13.39 6.49
N GLN A 309 8.34 14.34 7.42
CA GLN A 309 8.37 14.02 8.86
C GLN A 309 7.04 13.40 9.32
N ASN A 310 5.89 13.92 8.88
CA ASN A 310 4.58 13.34 9.19
C ASN A 310 4.41 11.90 8.68
N LYS A 311 4.98 11.56 7.51
CA LYS A 311 5.01 10.16 7.03
C LYS A 311 5.85 9.27 7.92
N VAL A 312 7.02 9.74 8.38
CA VAL A 312 7.85 8.98 9.34
C VAL A 312 7.07 8.75 10.64
N LEU A 313 6.36 9.76 11.16
CA LEU A 313 5.47 9.65 12.32
C LEU A 313 4.39 8.57 12.12
N LYS A 314 3.61 8.66 11.02
CA LYS A 314 2.55 7.71 10.67
C LYS A 314 3.09 6.27 10.59
N LEU A 315 4.13 6.06 9.79
CA LEU A 315 4.69 4.73 9.54
C LEU A 315 5.36 4.13 10.79
N THR A 316 5.92 4.96 11.68
CA THR A 316 6.44 4.51 12.98
C THR A 316 5.30 4.00 13.88
N GLY A 317 4.18 4.73 13.94
CA GLY A 317 2.97 4.29 14.63
C GLY A 317 2.44 2.96 14.08
N GLU A 318 2.36 2.83 12.75
CA GLU A 318 1.88 1.63 12.06
C GLU A 318 2.73 0.40 12.36
N VAL A 319 4.05 0.51 12.16
CA VAL A 319 5.01 -0.57 12.44
C VAL A 319 4.97 -0.96 13.92
N GLN A 320 4.78 -0.02 14.84
CA GLN A 320 4.71 -0.32 16.27
C GLN A 320 3.39 -0.98 16.68
N VAL A 321 2.24 -0.59 16.09
CA VAL A 321 0.96 -1.30 16.25
C VAL A 321 1.07 -2.74 15.72
N LEU A 322 1.67 -2.94 14.55
CA LEU A 322 1.92 -4.27 14.00
C LEU A 322 2.84 -5.12 14.91
N LYS A 323 3.88 -4.54 15.51
CA LYS A 323 4.73 -5.24 16.51
C LYS A 323 3.96 -5.66 17.76
N ILE A 324 3.00 -4.87 18.22
CA ILE A 324 2.11 -5.26 19.34
C ILE A 324 1.20 -6.42 18.91
N LYS A 325 0.56 -6.34 17.73
CA LYS A 325 -0.27 -7.43 17.18
C LYS A 325 0.55 -8.72 17.02
N LEU A 326 1.78 -8.63 16.50
CA LEU A 326 2.72 -9.75 16.38
C LEU A 326 3.02 -10.40 17.73
N ALA A 327 3.41 -9.61 18.74
CA ALA A 327 3.75 -10.14 20.06
C ALA A 327 2.56 -10.87 20.72
N LYS A 328 1.34 -10.34 20.56
CA LYS A 328 0.11 -10.98 21.05
C LYS A 328 -0.19 -12.29 20.33
N ALA A 329 -0.13 -12.31 19.00
CA ALA A 329 -0.31 -13.52 18.19
C ALA A 329 0.73 -14.61 18.54
N GLN A 330 2.01 -14.23 18.70
CA GLN A 330 3.07 -15.15 19.13
C GLN A 330 2.82 -15.72 20.54
N ALA A 331 2.27 -14.93 21.46
CA ALA A 331 1.93 -15.38 22.81
C ALA A 331 0.68 -16.28 22.86
N ALA A 332 -0.28 -16.06 21.94
CA ALA A 332 -1.44 -16.93 21.75
C ALA A 332 -1.08 -18.27 21.04
N GLY A 333 -0.02 -18.25 20.21
CA GLY A 333 0.40 -19.39 19.39
C GLY A 333 -0.24 -19.41 18.00
N ASP A 334 -0.70 -18.26 17.51
CA ASP A 334 -1.31 -18.08 16.20
C ASP A 334 -0.26 -18.06 15.06
N ASP A 335 -0.70 -18.19 13.81
CA ASP A 335 0.16 -17.92 12.65
C ASP A 335 0.42 -16.42 12.55
N THR A 336 1.66 -16.06 12.21
CA THR A 336 2.16 -14.69 12.22
C THR A 336 2.73 -14.23 10.89
N SER A 337 2.79 -15.14 9.89
CA SER A 337 3.41 -14.89 8.58
C SER A 337 2.90 -13.59 7.94
N ASP A 338 1.57 -13.45 7.90
CA ASP A 338 0.84 -12.28 7.41
C ASP A 338 1.17 -10.95 8.12
N ILE A 339 1.57 -11.00 9.40
CA ILE A 339 1.93 -9.83 10.21
C ILE A 339 3.41 -9.50 10.00
N GLU A 340 4.27 -10.51 9.91
CA GLU A 340 5.71 -10.37 9.64
C GLU A 340 5.98 -9.78 8.24
N ASP A 341 5.21 -10.21 7.23
CA ASP A 341 5.28 -9.65 5.88
C ASP A 341 4.82 -8.17 5.85
N LYS A 342 3.70 -7.84 6.50
CA LYS A 342 3.21 -6.44 6.62
C LYS A 342 4.19 -5.56 7.39
N ILE A 343 4.83 -6.07 8.44
CA ILE A 343 5.92 -5.36 9.14
C ILE A 343 7.09 -5.10 8.19
N THR A 344 7.43 -6.05 7.33
CA THR A 344 8.53 -5.90 6.36
C THR A 344 8.21 -4.86 5.28
N GLU A 345 6.97 -4.84 4.77
CA GLU A 345 6.46 -3.84 3.83
C GLU A 345 6.52 -2.43 4.46
N GLU A 346 5.88 -2.25 5.63
CA GLU A 346 5.82 -0.94 6.28
C GLU A 346 7.17 -0.46 6.83
N GLN A 347 8.05 -1.37 7.28
CA GLN A 347 9.42 -1.03 7.66
C GLN A 347 10.24 -0.56 6.45
N THR A 348 9.95 -1.06 5.24
CA THR A 348 10.59 -0.60 3.98
C THR A 348 10.12 0.80 3.62
N LYS A 349 8.80 1.06 3.70
CA LYS A 349 8.21 2.40 3.52
C LYS A 349 8.77 3.39 4.56
N LEU A 350 8.86 3.00 5.84
CA LEU A 350 9.43 3.80 6.93
C LEU A 350 10.90 4.14 6.68
N THR A 351 11.72 3.14 6.36
CA THR A 351 13.17 3.32 6.08
C THR A 351 13.40 4.27 4.90
N THR A 352 12.55 4.20 3.87
CA THR A 352 12.60 5.11 2.72
C THR A 352 12.36 6.56 3.16
N ASN A 353 11.27 6.84 3.89
CA ASN A 353 10.94 8.20 4.34
C ASN A 353 11.95 8.75 5.37
N ILE A 354 12.51 7.90 6.24
CA ILE A 354 13.63 8.28 7.14
C ILE A 354 14.87 8.67 6.32
N THR A 355 15.16 7.97 5.22
CA THR A 355 16.28 8.30 4.34
C THR A 355 16.05 9.63 3.62
N THR A 356 14.82 9.89 3.17
CA THR A 356 14.42 11.18 2.60
C THR A 356 14.56 12.32 3.61
N ASP A 357 13.99 12.18 4.82
CA ASP A 357 14.13 13.19 5.89
C ASP A 357 15.60 13.54 6.17
N LYS A 358 16.46 12.52 6.30
CA LYS A 358 17.90 12.68 6.50
C LYS A 358 18.64 13.31 5.31
N ALA A 359 18.10 13.21 4.09
CA ALA A 359 18.66 13.91 2.93
C ALA A 359 18.40 15.42 2.98
N HIS A 360 17.27 15.84 3.57
CA HIS A 360 16.90 17.23 3.83
C HIS A 360 17.42 17.76 5.19
N ALA A 361 18.38 17.07 5.82
CA ALA A 361 18.84 17.41 7.16
C ALA A 361 19.38 18.84 7.27
N GLY A 362 18.76 19.64 8.16
CA GLY A 362 19.11 21.06 8.34
C GLY A 362 18.27 22.04 7.51
N GLU A 363 17.42 21.56 6.60
CA GLU A 363 16.44 22.39 5.90
C GLU A 363 15.27 22.77 6.80
N ALA A 364 14.59 23.87 6.47
CA ALA A 364 13.38 24.28 7.16
C ALA A 364 12.27 23.25 6.98
N SER A 365 11.46 23.07 8.01
CA SER A 365 10.31 22.17 8.01
C SER A 365 9.13 22.82 8.72
N LYS A 366 7.92 22.58 8.24
CA LYS A 366 6.70 23.29 8.67
C LYS A 366 5.53 22.32 8.79
N GLY A 367 4.88 22.31 9.95
CA GLY A 367 3.64 21.62 10.21
C GLY A 367 2.42 22.32 9.62
N VAL A 368 1.25 21.72 9.85
CA VAL A 368 -0.06 22.19 9.32
C VAL A 368 -1.16 22.24 10.38
N ALA A 369 -0.79 22.05 11.65
CA ALA A 369 -1.69 22.05 12.81
C ALA A 369 -1.61 23.38 13.60
#